data_AF-A0A1F5AJX2-F1
#
_entry.id   AF-A0A1F5AJX2-F1
#
_cell.length_a   1.000
_cell.length_b   1.000
_cell.length_c   1.000
_cell.angle_alpha   90.00
_cell.angle_beta   90.00
_cell.angle_gamma   90.00
#
_symmetry.space_group_name_H-M   'P 1'
#
loop_
_entity.id
_entity.type
_entity.pdbx_description
1 polymer ?
#
loop_
_entity_poly.entity_id
_entity_poly.type
_entity_poly.pdbx_seq_one_letter_code
_entity_poly.pdbx_strand_id
1 'polypeptide(L)'
;MSPKPPDYDFHPGFLKRAREVKLVVCRTLTLDAVRTVRRSFPREIPLILQPQSNAPWSRKKALKVLEDAYRTGLSNIRVSVQLHKVYGLR
;
A
#
# COMPACT_ATOMS: atom_id res chain seq x y z
N MET A 1 -8.16 9.95 8.14
CA MET A 1 -8.10 9.78 6.67
C MET A 1 -9.18 10.68 6.12
N SER A 2 -8.84 11.67 5.29
CA SER A 2 -9.86 12.40 4.54
C SER A 2 -10.29 11.49 3.38
N PRO A 3 -11.55 11.04 3.30
CA PRO A 3 -12.02 10.32 2.14
C PRO A 3 -11.92 11.24 0.93
N LYS A 4 -11.36 10.72 -0.16
CA LYS A 4 -11.40 11.42 -1.44
C LYS A 4 -12.78 11.19 -2.06
N PRO A 5 -13.33 12.17 -2.82
CA PRO A 5 -14.56 11.98 -3.58
C PRO A 5 -14.47 10.74 -4.50
N PRO A 6 -15.60 10.12 -4.87
CA PRO A 6 -15.61 8.90 -5.69
C PRO A 6 -14.85 9.03 -7.01
N ASP A 7 -14.90 10.21 -7.64
CA ASP A 7 -14.29 10.48 -8.94
C ASP A 7 -12.86 11.05 -8.83
N TYR A 8 -12.28 11.00 -7.63
CA TYR A 8 -10.94 11.50 -7.41
C TYR A 8 -9.91 10.50 -7.95
N ASP A 9 -9.27 10.89 -9.05
CA ASP A 9 -8.18 10.13 -9.65
C ASP A 9 -6.81 10.78 -9.39
N PHE A 10 -5.73 10.03 -9.64
CA PHE A 10 -4.37 10.55 -9.62
C PHE A 10 -3.98 11.03 -11.03
N HIS A 11 -3.25 12.14 -11.11
CA HIS A 11 -2.73 12.62 -12.39
C HIS A 11 -1.74 11.58 -12.97
N PRO A 12 -1.84 11.21 -14.27
CA PRO A 12 -1.02 10.14 -14.86
C PRO A 12 0.48 10.44 -14.82
N GLY A 13 0.87 11.72 -14.74
CA GLY A 13 2.25 12.14 -14.52
C GLY A 13 2.89 11.57 -13.23
N PHE A 14 2.09 11.21 -12.22
CA PHE A 14 2.60 10.57 -11.01
C PHE A 14 3.10 9.15 -11.26
N LEU A 15 2.54 8.41 -12.23
CA LEU A 15 3.02 7.08 -12.60
C LEU A 15 4.48 7.11 -13.08
N LYS A 16 4.87 8.19 -13.76
CA LYS A 16 6.22 8.39 -14.33
C LYS A 16 7.25 8.90 -13.32
N ARG A 17 6.79 9.55 -12.25
CA ARG A 17 7.66 10.26 -11.28
C ARG A 17 7.75 9.59 -9.92
N ALA A 18 6.77 8.75 -9.57
CA ALA A 18 6.76 8.06 -8.29
C ALA A 18 8.00 7.18 -8.12
N ARG A 19 8.70 7.34 -7.00
CA ARG A 19 9.80 6.47 -6.57
C ARG A 19 9.35 5.37 -5.62
N GLU A 20 8.15 5.50 -5.07
CA GLU A 20 7.46 4.51 -4.24
C GLU A 20 5.96 4.71 -4.33
N VAL A 21 5.19 3.65 -4.08
CA VAL A 21 3.73 3.69 -4.06
C VAL A 21 3.24 3.15 -2.73
N LYS A 22 2.68 4.01 -1.88
CA LYS A 22 2.20 3.59 -0.56
C LYS A 22 0.69 3.34 -0.55
N LEU A 23 0.30 2.11 -0.28
CA LEU A 23 -1.10 1.70 -0.11
C LEU A 23 -1.44 1.58 1.37
N VAL A 24 -2.49 2.27 1.80
CA VAL A 24 -3.01 2.11 3.17
C VAL A 24 -3.81 0.82 3.26
N VAL A 25 -3.47 -0.03 4.24
CA VAL A 25 -4.14 -1.31 4.47
C VAL A 25 -5.42 -1.09 5.27
N CYS A 26 -6.48 -0.69 4.57
CA CYS A 26 -7.81 -0.56 5.12
C CYS A 26 -8.57 -1.90 5.14
N ARG A 27 -9.78 -1.91 5.72
CA ARG A 27 -10.64 -3.10 5.80
C ARG A 27 -11.03 -3.64 4.42
N THR A 28 -11.15 -2.79 3.42
CA THR A 28 -11.57 -3.13 2.05
C THR A 28 -10.42 -3.41 1.08
N LEU A 29 -9.16 -3.19 1.47
CA LEU A 29 -8.02 -3.50 0.58
C LEU A 29 -8.01 -5.00 0.23
N THR A 30 -8.04 -5.33 -1.06
CA THR A 30 -7.98 -6.71 -1.56
C THR A 30 -6.65 -6.98 -2.27
N LEU A 31 -6.30 -8.26 -2.45
CA LEU A 31 -5.13 -8.63 -3.26
C LEU A 31 -5.28 -8.18 -4.72
N ASP A 32 -6.49 -8.23 -5.28
CA ASP A 32 -6.74 -7.75 -6.64
C ASP A 32 -6.56 -6.24 -6.78
N ALA A 33 -6.96 -5.45 -5.77
CA ALA A 33 -6.64 -4.02 -5.75
C ALA A 33 -5.11 -3.79 -5.74
N VAL A 34 -4.36 -4.59 -4.98
CA VAL A 34 -2.89 -4.54 -4.98
C VAL A 34 -2.32 -4.91 -6.36
N ARG A 35 -2.88 -5.93 -7.04
CA ARG A 35 -2.49 -6.31 -8.41
C ARG A 35 -2.77 -5.19 -9.41
N THR A 36 -3.93 -4.57 -9.34
CA THR A 36 -4.32 -3.46 -10.22
C THR A 36 -3.32 -2.32 -10.08
N VAL A 37 -3.04 -1.89 -8.84
CA VAL A 37 -2.02 -0.85 -8.60
C VAL A 37 -0.65 -1.32 -9.08
N ARG A 38 -0.25 -2.56 -8.80
CA ARG A 38 1.06 -3.08 -9.22
C ARG A 38 1.26 -3.02 -10.73
N ARG A 39 0.21 -3.25 -11.52
CA ARG A 39 0.23 -3.15 -13.00
C ARG A 39 0.34 -1.71 -13.50
N SER A 40 -0.08 -0.72 -12.72
CA SER A 40 -0.02 0.69 -13.09
C SER A 40 1.38 1.31 -12.96
N PHE A 41 2.31 0.67 -12.23
CA PHE A 41 3.64 1.20 -11.96
C PHE A 41 4.77 0.25 -12.40
N PRO A 42 5.91 0.77 -12.88
CA PRO A 42 7.08 -0.04 -13.24
C PRO A 42 7.52 -0.97 -12.10
N ARG A 43 8.05 -2.15 -12.43
CA ARG A 43 8.39 -3.20 -11.45
C ARG A 43 9.47 -2.77 -10.46
N GLU A 44 10.32 -1.84 -10.87
CA GLU A 44 11.41 -1.27 -10.08
C GLU A 44 10.88 -0.39 -8.94
N ILE A 45 9.70 0.21 -9.12
CA ILE A 45 9.06 1.08 -8.12
C ILE A 45 8.44 0.21 -7.03
N PRO A 46 8.92 0.27 -5.77
CA PRO A 46 8.37 -0.54 -4.68
C PRO A 46 6.94 -0.12 -4.35
N LEU A 47 6.11 -1.13 -4.08
CA LEU A 47 4.77 -0.93 -3.53
C LEU A 47 4.80 -1.23 -2.04
N ILE A 48 4.42 -0.25 -1.22
CA ILE A 48 4.55 -0.27 0.23
C ILE A 48 3.16 -0.41 0.85
N LEU A 49 2.91 -1.52 1.54
CA LEU A 49 1.74 -1.74 2.37
C LEU A 49 1.95 -1.03 3.71
N GLN A 50 1.15 0.01 3.97
CA GLN A 50 1.18 0.74 5.23
C GLN A 50 -0.06 0.42 6.07
N PRO A 51 0.10 -0.24 7.23
CA PRO A 51 -0.99 -0.46 8.17
C PRO A 51 -1.68 0.85 8.57
N GLN A 52 -3.01 0.87 8.50
CA GLN A 52 -3.85 1.98 8.91
C GLN A 52 -3.65 2.24 10.40
N SER A 53 -3.14 3.43 10.73
CA SER A 53 -2.88 3.87 12.10
C SER A 53 -2.02 2.92 12.94
N ASN A 54 -1.23 2.05 12.29
CA ASN A 54 -0.51 0.97 12.95
C ASN A 54 -1.41 0.00 13.75
N ALA A 55 -2.72 -0.07 13.44
CA ALA A 55 -3.67 -0.89 14.17
C ALA A 55 -3.31 -2.39 14.04
N PRO A 56 -3.43 -3.20 15.12
CA PRO A 56 -3.06 -4.62 15.10
C PRO A 56 -3.71 -5.43 13.97
N TRP A 57 -5.00 -5.24 13.72
CA TRP A 57 -5.74 -5.91 12.64
C TRP A 57 -5.17 -5.55 11.26
N SER A 58 -4.74 -4.30 11.08
CA SER A 58 -4.22 -3.80 9.81
C SER A 58 -2.81 -4.31 9.55
N ARG A 59 -1.97 -4.43 10.59
CA ARG A 59 -0.66 -5.09 10.52
C ARG A 59 -0.80 -6.56 10.12
N LYS A 60 -1.69 -7.31 10.78
CA LYS A 60 -1.96 -8.72 10.43
C LYS A 60 -2.43 -8.86 8.98
N LYS A 61 -3.32 -7.97 8.54
CA LYS A 61 -3.79 -7.95 7.14
C LYS A 61 -2.67 -7.60 6.16
N ALA A 62 -1.80 -6.64 6.48
CA ALA A 62 -0.68 -6.26 5.63
C ALA A 62 0.27 -7.44 5.40
N LEU A 63 0.59 -8.20 6.46
CA LEU A 63 1.42 -9.40 6.36
C LEU A 63 0.74 -10.49 5.53
N LYS A 64 -0.56 -10.75 5.74
CA LYS A 64 -1.31 -11.71 4.93
C LYS A 64 -1.31 -11.34 3.44
N VAL A 65 -1.57 -10.07 3.13
CA VAL A 65 -1.56 -9.58 1.74
C VAL A 65 -0.17 -9.69 1.12
N LEU A 66 0.89 -9.41 1.89
CA LEU A 66 2.27 -9.58 1.43
C LEU A 66 2.57 -11.05 1.09
N GLU A 67 2.18 -11.97 1.97
CA GLU A 67 2.36 -13.41 1.77
C GLU A 67 1.60 -13.89 0.52
N ASP A 68 0.31 -13.55 0.40
CA ASP A 68 -0.51 -13.92 -0.76
C ASP A 68 0.03 -13.31 -2.06
N ALA A 69 0.59 -12.10 -1.99
CA ALA A 69 1.23 -11.44 -3.13
C ALA A 69 2.48 -12.19 -3.60
N TYR A 70 3.37 -12.58 -2.68
CA TYR A 70 4.55 -13.36 -3.02
C TYR A 70 4.21 -14.74 -3.59
N ARG A 71 3.22 -15.43 -2.99
CA ARG A 71 2.72 -16.73 -3.51
C ARG A 71 2.17 -16.63 -4.93
N THR A 72 1.72 -15.44 -5.35
CA THR A 72 1.15 -15.20 -6.68
C THR A 72 2.13 -14.51 -7.63
N GLY A 73 3.42 -14.48 -7.28
CA GLY A 73 4.50 -13.96 -8.14
C GLY A 73 4.59 -12.44 -8.19
N LEU A 74 3.86 -11.72 -7.34
CA LEU A 74 4.00 -10.27 -7.23
C LEU A 74 5.28 -9.96 -6.45
N SER A 75 6.20 -9.24 -7.10
CA SER A 75 7.49 -8.88 -6.53
C SER A 75 7.54 -7.40 -6.12
N ASN A 76 8.58 -7.06 -5.33
CA ASN A 76 8.86 -5.69 -4.87
C ASN A 76 7.68 -5.04 -4.11
N ILE A 77 6.97 -5.86 -3.31
CA ILE A 77 5.98 -5.40 -2.34
C ILE A 77 6.63 -5.45 -0.96
N ARG A 78 6.48 -4.38 -0.17
CA ARG A 78 7.09 -4.21 1.14
C ARG A 78 6.03 -3.84 2.17
N VAL A 79 6.27 -4.15 3.43
CA VAL A 79 5.43 -3.64 4.53
C VAL A 79 6.20 -2.53 5.25
N SER A 80 5.53 -1.41 5.51
CA SER A 80 6.06 -0.29 6.28
C SER A 80 5.33 -0.16 7.61
N VAL A 81 5.93 0.56 8.55
CA VAL A 81 5.36 0.91 9.84
C VAL A 81 5.37 2.42 10.02
N GLN A 82 4.34 2.97 10.67
CA GLN A 82 4.28 4.39 11.01
C GLN A 82 5.17 4.64 12.25
N LEU A 83 6.48 4.84 12.05
CA LEU A 83 7.47 4.95 13.13
C LEU A 83 7.13 6.07 14.13
N HIS A 84 6.62 7.22 13.69
CA HIS A 84 6.19 8.29 14.60
C HIS A 84 5.16 7.81 15.64
N LYS A 85 4.26 6.88 15.27
CA LYS A 85 3.30 6.29 16.22
C LYS A 85 3.91 5.26 17.15
N VAL A 86 4.96 4.59 16.71
CA VAL A 86 5.72 3.65 17.55
C VAL A 86 6.51 4.43 18.60
N TYR A 87 7.13 5.54 18.21
CA TYR A 87 7.96 6.37 19.09
C TYR A 87 7.19 7.48 19.82
N GLY A 88 5.87 7.60 19.62
CA GLY A 88 5.06 8.62 20.29
C GLY A 88 5.29 10.06 19.82
N LEU A 89 5.87 10.27 18.64
CA LEU A 89 6.09 11.58 18.03
C LEU A 89 4.77 12.12 17.44
N ARG A 90 4.46 13.40 17.71
CA ARG A 90 3.24 14.08 17.26
C ARG A 90 3.56 15.21 16.31
#